data_AF-A0A0Q4FW65-F1
#
_entry.id   AF-A0A0Q4FW65-F1
#
_cell.length_a   1.000
_cell.length_b   1.000
_cell.length_c   1.000
_cell.angle_alpha   90.00
_cell.angle_beta   90.00
_cell.angle_gamma   90.00
#
_symmetry.space_group_name_H-M   'P 1'
#
loop_
_entity.id
_entity.type
_entity.pdbx_description
1 polymer ?
#
loop_
_entity_poly.entity_id
_entity_poly.type
_entity_poly.pdbx_seq_one_letter_code
_entity_poly.pdbx_strand_id
1 'polypeptide(L)'
;MNNEELKMETLRTIKYNAQIAVKMDKIAQKLGRPNRLVFAQMVDYFFRSKKDPLDINDELLKNTLLKQHKDYIGFIKTQENDLLIPIKREVDRMTGNQRDINNILKELEKKSGTLASGQDELLSAGKNYSSRLSNTDVVLKSILMKLSTKEQLKKQFHYILGTYIKNRDAFGTMTSAKEKEDLIRIAKNQIDLL
;
A
#
# COMPACT_ATOMS: atom_id res chain seq x y z
N MET A 1 -62.55 -20.98 75.39
CA MET A 1 -63.22 -22.19 74.87
C MET A 1 -63.61 -21.88 73.44
N ASN A 2 -63.01 -22.44 72.39
CA ASN A 2 -62.76 -23.86 72.06
C ASN A 2 -61.43 -23.93 71.27
N ASN A 3 -60.34 -24.49 71.81
CA ASN A 3 -59.97 -25.92 71.71
C ASN A 3 -60.77 -26.77 70.71
N GLU A 4 -60.04 -27.44 69.82
CA GLU A 4 -60.46 -28.57 68.97
C GLU A 4 -61.07 -28.26 67.59
N GLU A 5 -60.29 -27.61 66.72
CA GLU A 5 -60.12 -28.19 65.37
C GLU A 5 -59.03 -29.27 65.48
N LEU A 6 -59.41 -30.40 66.08
CA LEU A 6 -58.74 -31.68 65.87
C LEU A 6 -58.83 -31.94 64.35
N LYS A 7 -57.81 -31.51 63.61
CA LYS A 7 -57.51 -32.05 62.28
C LYS A 7 -57.59 -33.56 62.43
N MET A 8 -58.65 -34.17 61.90
CA MET A 8 -58.79 -35.60 61.88
C MET A 8 -57.59 -36.16 61.12
N GLU A 9 -56.54 -36.55 61.84
CA GLU A 9 -55.47 -37.39 61.30
C GLU A 9 -56.15 -38.71 60.94
N THR A 10 -56.57 -38.80 59.68
CA THR A 10 -57.06 -40.05 59.14
C THR A 10 -55.84 -40.95 59.02
N LEU A 11 -55.63 -41.80 60.04
CA LEU A 11 -54.55 -42.78 60.07
C LEU A 11 -54.85 -43.86 59.04
N ARG A 12 -54.52 -43.57 57.78
CA ARG A 12 -54.61 -44.52 56.66
C ARG A 12 -53.24 -45.14 56.44
N THR A 13 -53.18 -46.46 56.56
CA THR A 13 -51.95 -47.21 56.30
C THR A 13 -51.81 -47.50 54.81
N ILE A 14 -50.73 -47.03 54.21
CA ILE A 14 -50.37 -47.35 52.83
C ILE A 14 -49.45 -48.56 52.86
N LYS A 15 -49.84 -49.63 52.17
CA LYS A 15 -49.01 -50.84 52.03
C LYS A 15 -48.10 -50.69 50.82
N TYR A 16 -46.83 -51.00 50.99
CA TYR A 16 -45.83 -51.05 49.93
C TYR A 16 -44.85 -52.19 50.20
N ASN A 17 -44.09 -52.60 49.19
CA ASN A 17 -43.15 -53.71 49.32
C ASN A 17 -41.88 -53.29 50.10
N ALA A 18 -41.09 -54.29 50.55
CA ALA A 18 -39.87 -54.04 51.33
C ALA A 18 -38.83 -53.20 50.58
N GLN A 19 -38.77 -53.28 49.25
CA GLN A 19 -37.83 -52.49 48.45
C GLN A 19 -38.19 -50.99 48.44
N ILE A 20 -39.48 -50.66 48.37
CA ILE A 20 -40.00 -49.29 48.46
C ILE A 20 -39.79 -48.74 49.88
N ALA A 21 -39.94 -49.57 50.91
CA ALA A 21 -39.65 -49.19 52.29
C ALA A 21 -38.20 -48.69 52.44
N VAL A 22 -37.24 -49.47 51.95
CA VAL A 22 -35.81 -49.10 52.00
C VAL A 22 -35.54 -47.82 51.19
N LYS A 23 -36.18 -47.63 50.04
CA LYS A 23 -36.05 -46.38 49.26
C LYS A 23 -36.61 -45.17 50.02
N MET A 24 -37.77 -45.34 50.66
CA MET A 24 -38.42 -44.30 51.45
C MET A 24 -37.54 -43.89 52.64
N ASP A 25 -36.99 -44.87 53.36
CA ASP A 25 -36.07 -44.62 54.49
C ASP A 25 -34.82 -43.86 54.05
N LYS A 26 -34.22 -44.23 52.90
CA LYS A 26 -33.06 -43.52 52.35
C LYS A 26 -33.37 -42.07 52.00
N ILE A 27 -34.55 -41.81 51.40
CA ILE A 27 -34.99 -40.44 51.05
C ILE A 27 -35.24 -39.62 52.32
N ALA A 28 -35.92 -40.21 53.30
CA ALA A 28 -36.20 -39.58 54.59
C ALA A 28 -34.93 -39.26 55.37
N GLN A 29 -33.96 -40.18 55.42
CA GLN A 29 -32.65 -39.96 56.01
C GLN A 29 -31.88 -38.84 55.30
N LYS A 30 -31.86 -38.83 53.96
CA LYS A 30 -31.17 -37.78 53.17
C LYS A 30 -31.76 -36.39 53.41
N LEU A 31 -33.07 -36.30 53.62
CA LEU A 31 -33.79 -35.04 53.85
C LEU A 31 -33.93 -34.67 55.33
N GLY A 32 -33.52 -35.56 56.26
CA GLY A 32 -33.63 -35.36 57.71
C GLY A 32 -35.06 -35.26 58.23
N ARG A 33 -36.03 -35.94 57.59
CA ARG A 33 -37.48 -35.82 57.90
C ARG A 33 -38.11 -37.19 58.10
N PRO A 34 -39.18 -37.32 58.91
CA PRO A 34 -39.87 -38.60 59.06
C PRO A 34 -40.58 -39.01 57.77
N ASN A 35 -40.63 -40.32 57.49
CA ASN A 35 -41.24 -40.91 56.28
C ASN A 35 -42.64 -40.35 55.97
N ARG A 36 -43.48 -40.20 57.00
CA ARG A 36 -44.84 -39.66 56.86
C ARG A 36 -44.86 -38.23 56.31
N LEU A 37 -43.94 -37.38 56.77
CA LEU A 37 -43.86 -35.99 56.33
C LEU A 37 -43.35 -35.89 54.89
N VAL A 38 -42.34 -36.69 54.55
CA VAL A 38 -41.81 -36.78 53.18
C VAL A 38 -42.90 -37.25 52.23
N PHE A 39 -43.67 -38.26 52.61
CA PHE A 39 -44.78 -38.77 51.80
C PHE A 39 -45.85 -37.71 51.57
N ALA A 40 -46.29 -37.00 52.61
CA ALA A 40 -47.27 -35.92 52.48
C ALA A 40 -46.78 -34.81 51.53
N GLN A 41 -45.49 -34.41 51.67
CA GLN A 41 -44.88 -33.41 50.79
C GLN A 41 -44.78 -33.89 49.34
N MET A 42 -44.50 -35.18 49.10
CA MET A 42 -44.51 -35.76 47.76
C MET A 42 -45.91 -35.70 47.14
N VAL A 43 -46.96 -36.07 47.89
CA VAL A 43 -48.36 -35.99 47.43
C VAL A 43 -48.73 -34.54 47.10
N ASP A 44 -48.41 -33.59 47.99
CA ASP A 44 -48.65 -32.17 47.75
C ASP A 44 -47.89 -31.65 46.52
N TYR A 45 -46.65 -32.09 46.33
CA TYR A 45 -45.83 -31.72 45.18
C TYR A 45 -46.46 -32.18 43.87
N PHE A 46 -46.86 -33.45 43.77
CA PHE A 46 -47.52 -33.98 42.55
C PHE A 46 -48.89 -33.34 42.33
N PHE A 47 -49.65 -33.11 43.40
CA PHE A 47 -50.96 -32.46 43.30
C PHE A 47 -50.86 -31.01 42.80
N ARG A 48 -49.85 -30.25 43.25
CA ARG A 48 -49.62 -28.84 42.83
C ARG A 48 -48.98 -28.73 41.46
N SER A 49 -47.99 -29.56 41.17
CA SER A 49 -47.25 -29.52 39.90
C SER A 49 -48.02 -30.16 38.74
N LYS A 50 -49.08 -30.92 39.02
CA LYS A 50 -49.87 -31.70 38.03
C LYS A 50 -49.02 -32.68 37.21
N LYS A 51 -47.80 -32.98 37.68
CA LYS A 51 -46.88 -33.93 37.06
C LYS A 51 -47.30 -35.35 37.38
N ASP A 52 -47.21 -36.24 36.40
CA ASP A 52 -47.39 -37.68 36.61
C ASP A 52 -46.11 -38.25 37.28
N PRO A 53 -46.21 -38.88 38.47
CA PRO A 53 -45.08 -39.56 39.11
C PRO A 53 -44.43 -40.66 38.26
N LEU A 54 -45.13 -41.17 37.24
CA LEU A 54 -44.62 -42.16 36.30
C LEU A 54 -43.85 -41.52 35.13
N ASP A 55 -43.99 -40.22 34.89
CA ASP A 55 -43.36 -39.54 33.77
C ASP A 55 -41.95 -39.03 34.13
N ILE A 56 -40.99 -39.95 34.05
CA ILE A 56 -39.56 -39.69 34.25
C ILE A 56 -38.96 -38.95 33.03
N ASN A 57 -39.64 -38.94 31.88
CA ASN A 57 -39.08 -38.45 30.63
C ASN A 57 -38.91 -36.94 30.62
N ASP A 58 -39.77 -36.18 31.30
CA ASP A 58 -39.69 -34.72 31.34
C ASP A 58 -38.42 -34.19 32.03
N GLU A 59 -38.05 -34.76 33.18
CA GLU A 59 -36.82 -34.36 33.88
C GLU A 59 -35.56 -34.85 33.14
N LEU A 60 -35.61 -36.03 32.50
CA LEU A 60 -34.52 -36.53 31.67
C LEU A 60 -34.32 -35.65 30.43
N LEU A 61 -35.40 -35.25 29.77
CA LEU A 61 -35.38 -34.37 28.60
C LEU A 61 -34.80 -33.00 28.97
N LYS A 62 -35.28 -32.39 30.05
CA LYS A 62 -34.76 -31.11 30.55
C LYS A 62 -33.27 -31.18 30.85
N ASN A 63 -32.81 -32.20 31.57
CA ASN A 63 -31.40 -32.36 31.90
C ASN A 63 -30.54 -32.61 30.65
N THR A 64 -31.05 -33.37 29.68
CA THR A 64 -30.37 -33.63 28.41
C THR A 64 -30.24 -32.34 27.60
N LEU A 65 -31.31 -31.55 27.50
CA LEU A 65 -31.32 -30.28 26.78
C LEU A 65 -30.35 -29.26 27.41
N LEU A 66 -30.34 -29.15 28.74
CA LEU A 66 -29.40 -28.28 29.46
C LEU A 66 -27.95 -28.71 29.26
N LYS A 67 -27.68 -30.02 29.26
CA LYS A 67 -26.35 -30.56 28.98
C LYS A 67 -25.90 -30.23 27.56
N GLN A 68 -26.76 -30.48 26.56
CA GLN A 68 -26.48 -30.17 25.17
C GLN A 68 -26.22 -28.67 24.95
N HIS A 69 -27.02 -27.78 25.56
CA HIS A 69 -26.77 -26.34 25.50
C HIS A 69 -25.42 -25.95 26.11
N LYS A 70 -25.03 -26.57 27.23
CA LYS A 70 -23.72 -26.33 27.84
C LYS A 70 -22.60 -26.79 26.92
N ASP A 71 -22.75 -27.93 26.25
CA ASP A 71 -21.79 -28.47 25.31
C ASP A 71 -21.66 -27.56 24.07
N TYR A 72 -22.77 -27.06 23.52
CA TYR A 72 -22.76 -26.09 22.42
C TYR A 72 -22.09 -24.77 22.80
N ILE A 73 -22.39 -24.23 23.99
CA ILE A 73 -21.74 -23.01 24.49
C ILE A 73 -20.24 -23.24 24.66
N GLY A 74 -19.84 -24.42 25.17
CA GLY A 74 -18.43 -24.81 25.27
C GLY A 74 -17.75 -24.82 23.91
N PHE A 75 -18.36 -25.48 22.93
CA PHE A 75 -17.85 -25.55 21.56
C PHE A 75 -17.73 -24.16 20.90
N ILE A 76 -18.72 -23.28 21.08
CA ILE A 76 -18.68 -21.90 20.57
C ILE A 76 -17.52 -21.14 21.21
N LYS A 77 -17.32 -21.25 22.53
CA LYS A 77 -16.19 -20.61 23.23
C LYS A 77 -14.85 -21.13 22.75
N THR A 78 -14.73 -22.42 22.49
CA THR A 78 -13.51 -23.01 21.93
C THR A 78 -13.25 -22.48 20.53
N GLN A 79 -14.25 -22.46 19.65
CA GLN A 79 -14.11 -21.86 18.31
C GLN A 79 -13.75 -20.37 18.37
N GLU A 80 -14.34 -19.63 19.29
CA GLU A 80 -14.06 -18.21 19.45
C GLU A 80 -12.59 -17.97 19.84
N ASN A 81 -12.09 -18.72 20.82
CA ASN A 81 -10.72 -18.59 21.31
C ASN A 81 -9.68 -19.13 20.33
N ASP A 82 -9.95 -20.27 19.71
CA ASP A 82 -8.96 -20.99 18.90
C ASP A 82 -8.94 -20.51 17.44
N LEU A 83 -10.06 -19.97 16.93
CA LEU A 83 -10.19 -19.58 15.53
C LEU A 83 -10.57 -18.11 15.36
N LEU A 84 -11.72 -17.67 15.89
CA LEU A 84 -12.27 -16.35 15.54
C LEU A 84 -11.39 -15.19 16.03
N ILE A 85 -10.91 -15.25 17.29
CA ILE A 85 -10.03 -14.22 17.85
C ILE A 85 -8.70 -14.16 17.09
N PRO A 86 -7.97 -15.28 16.87
CA PRO A 86 -6.76 -15.28 16.05
C PRO A 86 -6.96 -14.73 14.64
N ILE A 87 -8.02 -15.15 13.95
CA ILE A 87 -8.33 -14.67 12.59
C ILE A 87 -8.53 -13.15 12.59
N LYS A 88 -9.32 -12.61 13.52
CA LYS A 88 -9.53 -11.17 13.62
C LYS A 88 -8.20 -10.43 13.82
N ARG A 89 -7.36 -10.90 14.74
CA ARG A 89 -6.05 -10.28 15.01
C ARG A 89 -5.14 -10.29 13.79
N GLU A 90 -5.11 -11.39 13.04
CA GLU A 90 -4.30 -11.50 11.84
C GLU A 90 -4.84 -10.61 10.70
N VAL A 91 -6.17 -10.52 10.54
CA VAL A 91 -6.81 -9.60 9.58
C VAL A 91 -6.51 -8.14 9.91
N ASP A 92 -6.56 -7.75 11.19
CA ASP A 92 -6.23 -6.40 11.63
C ASP A 92 -4.76 -6.07 11.32
N ARG A 93 -3.85 -7.02 11.59
CA ARG A 93 -2.42 -6.90 11.25
C ARG A 93 -2.18 -6.81 9.75
N MET A 94 -2.81 -7.68 8.95
CA MET A 94 -2.73 -7.66 7.50
C MET A 94 -3.23 -6.33 6.93
N THR A 95 -4.32 -5.80 7.47
CA THR A 95 -4.87 -4.50 7.09
C THR A 95 -3.88 -3.37 7.39
N GLY A 96 -3.20 -3.42 8.54
CA GLY A 96 -2.10 -2.52 8.88
C GLY A 96 -0.97 -2.57 7.86
N ASN A 97 -0.45 -3.77 7.59
CA ASN A 97 0.61 -3.99 6.60
C ASN A 97 0.21 -3.48 5.20
N GLN A 98 -1.03 -3.72 4.79
CA GLN A 98 -1.54 -3.26 3.49
C GLN A 98 -1.56 -1.73 3.41
N ARG A 99 -1.87 -1.04 4.51
CA ARG A 99 -1.82 0.42 4.61
C ARG A 99 -0.39 0.92 4.43
N ASP A 100 0.58 0.28 5.08
CA ASP A 100 1.99 0.65 4.98
C ASP A 100 2.52 0.43 3.57
N ILE A 101 2.17 -0.70 2.93
CA ILE A 101 2.49 -0.97 1.52
C ILE A 101 1.93 0.14 0.62
N ASN A 102 0.66 0.50 0.81
CA ASN A 102 0.03 1.57 0.01
C ASN A 102 0.73 2.92 0.22
N ASN A 103 1.19 3.22 1.44
CA ASN A 103 1.94 4.45 1.71
C ASN A 103 3.28 4.45 0.97
N ILE A 104 4.03 3.33 1.02
CA ILE A 104 5.30 3.17 0.31
C ILE A 104 5.09 3.30 -1.20
N LEU A 105 4.05 2.68 -1.76
CA LEU A 105 3.73 2.78 -3.18
C LEU A 105 3.42 4.22 -3.61
N LYS A 106 2.66 4.98 -2.80
CA LYS A 106 2.40 6.41 -3.06
C LYS A 106 3.68 7.24 -3.03
N GLU A 107 4.59 6.98 -2.09
CA GLU A 107 5.88 7.66 -2.05
C GLU A 107 6.75 7.33 -3.26
N LEU A 108 6.77 6.07 -3.69
CA LEU A 108 7.47 5.63 -4.90
C LEU A 108 6.89 6.28 -6.16
N GLU A 109 5.57 6.34 -6.28
CA GLU A 109 4.88 7.01 -7.39
C GLU A 109 5.24 8.49 -7.45
N LYS A 110 5.22 9.18 -6.30
CA LYS A 110 5.64 10.59 -6.22
C LYS A 110 7.09 10.79 -6.64
N LYS A 111 8.01 9.95 -6.16
CA LYS A 111 9.43 10.00 -6.55
C LYS A 111 9.62 9.72 -8.03
N SER A 112 8.91 8.74 -8.58
CA SER A 112 8.93 8.41 -10.01
C SER A 112 8.44 9.59 -10.85
N GLY A 113 7.35 10.25 -10.43
CA GLY A 113 6.85 11.46 -11.08
C GLY A 113 7.89 12.58 -11.10
N THR A 114 8.52 12.87 -9.96
CA THR A 114 9.58 13.88 -9.88
C THR A 114 10.81 13.52 -10.73
N LEU A 115 11.16 12.24 -10.81
CA LEU A 115 12.28 11.77 -11.62
C LEU A 115 11.98 11.93 -13.11
N ALA A 116 10.77 11.59 -13.55
CA ALA A 116 10.35 11.77 -14.94
C ALA A 116 10.40 13.24 -15.35
N SER A 117 9.88 14.15 -14.52
CA SER A 117 9.98 15.59 -14.77
C SER A 117 11.42 16.09 -14.82
N GLY A 118 12.27 15.65 -13.89
CA GLY A 118 13.69 15.99 -13.91
C GLY A 118 14.44 15.46 -15.14
N GLN A 119 14.07 14.28 -15.64
CA GLN A 119 14.63 13.73 -16.88
C GLN A 119 14.22 14.55 -18.11
N ASP A 120 12.97 14.98 -18.20
CA ASP A 120 12.51 15.86 -19.28
C ASP A 120 13.24 17.21 -19.27
N GLU A 121 13.41 17.81 -18.09
CA GLU A 121 14.20 19.03 -17.92
C GLU A 121 15.66 18.83 -18.37
N LEU A 122 16.30 17.73 -17.95
CA LEU A 122 17.69 17.41 -18.33
C LEU A 122 17.82 17.19 -19.84
N LEU A 123 16.87 16.49 -20.47
CA LEU A 123 16.83 16.27 -21.91
C LEU A 123 16.65 17.60 -22.66
N SER A 124 15.77 18.48 -22.17
CA SER A 124 15.55 19.80 -22.77
C SER A 124 16.80 20.68 -22.68
N ALA A 125 17.48 20.67 -21.53
CA ALA A 125 18.74 21.36 -21.32
C ALA A 125 19.83 20.79 -22.25
N GLY A 126 19.94 19.46 -22.36
CA GLY A 126 20.86 18.79 -23.27
C GLY A 126 20.65 19.17 -24.73
N LYS A 127 19.40 19.22 -25.20
CA LYS A 127 19.05 19.69 -26.56
C LYS A 127 19.47 21.16 -26.77
N ASN A 128 19.25 22.02 -25.78
CA ASN A 128 19.64 23.43 -25.84
C ASN A 128 21.17 23.60 -25.89
N TYR A 129 21.91 22.85 -25.06
CA TYR A 129 23.37 22.84 -25.13
C TYR A 129 23.89 22.34 -26.48
N SER A 130 23.31 21.27 -27.02
CA SER A 130 23.68 20.76 -28.34
C SER A 130 23.44 21.78 -29.45
N SER A 131 22.32 22.51 -29.43
CA SER A 131 22.04 23.53 -30.44
C SER A 131 22.98 24.73 -30.32
N ARG A 132 23.28 25.18 -29.09
CA ARG A 132 24.29 26.21 -28.84
C ARG A 132 25.67 25.80 -29.33
N LEU A 133 26.08 24.56 -29.07
CA LEU A 133 27.37 24.04 -29.53
C LEU A 133 27.45 24.01 -31.07
N SER A 134 26.38 23.57 -31.73
CA SER A 134 26.29 23.60 -33.20
C SER A 134 26.39 25.03 -33.75
N ASN A 135 25.74 26.00 -33.11
CA ASN A 135 25.85 27.41 -33.52
C ASN A 135 27.27 27.94 -33.33
N THR A 136 27.94 27.58 -32.24
CA THR A 136 29.34 27.93 -32.00
C THR A 136 30.24 27.35 -33.08
N ASP A 137 30.06 26.09 -33.48
CA ASP A 137 30.83 25.46 -34.56
C ASP A 137 30.67 26.21 -35.90
N VAL A 138 29.45 26.63 -36.24
CA VAL A 138 29.17 27.44 -37.44
C VAL A 138 29.91 28.78 -37.39
N VAL A 139 29.88 29.47 -36.25
CA VAL A 139 30.60 30.75 -36.07
C VAL A 139 32.11 30.53 -36.19
N LEU A 140 32.64 29.48 -35.58
CA LEU A 140 34.07 29.15 -35.60
C LEU A 140 34.56 28.86 -37.03
N LYS A 141 33.78 28.10 -37.81
CA LYS A 141 34.02 27.87 -39.24
C LYS A 141 34.03 29.17 -40.04
N SER A 142 33.08 30.07 -39.78
CA SER A 142 33.02 31.38 -40.44
C SER A 142 34.25 32.25 -40.13
N ILE A 143 34.71 32.24 -38.87
CA ILE A 143 35.94 32.94 -38.45
C ILE A 143 37.15 32.34 -39.16
N LEU A 144 37.28 31.01 -39.20
CA LEU A 144 38.38 30.32 -39.89
C LEU A 144 38.41 30.66 -41.39
N MET A 145 37.25 30.67 -42.05
CA MET A 145 37.14 31.08 -43.45
C MET A 145 37.60 32.52 -43.65
N LYS A 146 37.11 33.47 -42.85
CA LYS A 146 37.52 34.89 -42.94
C LYS A 146 39.02 35.08 -42.71
N LEU A 147 39.60 34.36 -41.76
CA LEU A 147 41.06 34.39 -41.52
C LEU A 147 41.84 33.85 -42.71
N SER A 148 41.39 32.73 -43.29
CA SER A 148 42.00 32.15 -44.49
C SER A 148 41.93 33.10 -45.69
N THR A 149 40.77 33.69 -45.96
CA THR A 149 40.59 34.67 -47.04
C THR A 149 41.46 35.90 -46.83
N LYS A 150 41.55 36.42 -45.59
CA LYS A 150 42.44 37.55 -45.27
C LYS A 150 43.90 37.21 -45.57
N GLU A 151 44.35 36.02 -45.22
CA GLU A 151 45.73 35.59 -45.46
C GLU A 151 46.01 35.39 -46.96
N GLN A 152 45.03 34.88 -47.71
CA GLN A 152 45.10 34.78 -49.16
C GLN A 152 45.17 36.16 -49.84
N LEU A 153 44.34 37.11 -49.39
CA LEU A 153 44.33 38.48 -49.90
C LEU A 153 45.68 39.18 -49.67
N LYS A 154 46.28 39.01 -48.49
CA LYS A 154 47.63 39.54 -48.21
C LYS A 154 48.69 38.97 -49.15
N LYS A 155 48.65 37.66 -49.44
CA LYS A 155 49.58 37.00 -50.37
C LYS A 155 49.41 37.53 -51.78
N GLN A 156 48.17 37.67 -52.25
CA GLN A 156 47.87 38.22 -53.57
C GLN A 156 48.32 39.68 -53.69
N PHE A 157 48.07 40.50 -52.66
CA PHE A 157 48.53 41.89 -52.63
C PHE A 157 50.06 41.99 -52.62
N HIS A 158 50.75 41.17 -51.81
CA HIS A 158 52.23 41.10 -51.83
C HIS A 158 52.78 40.73 -53.21
N TYR A 159 52.12 39.81 -53.92
CA TYR A 159 52.50 39.43 -55.27
C TYR A 159 52.36 40.58 -56.26
N ILE A 160 51.23 41.30 -56.25
CA ILE A 160 51.00 42.48 -57.10
C ILE A 160 52.03 43.55 -56.79
N LEU A 161 52.22 43.88 -55.51
CA LEU A 161 53.18 44.90 -55.08
C LEU A 161 54.62 44.52 -55.45
N GLY A 162 55.02 43.26 -55.24
CA GLY A 162 56.33 42.76 -55.62
C GLY A 162 56.57 42.82 -57.13
N THR A 163 55.54 42.50 -57.93
CA THR A 163 55.59 42.60 -59.40
C THR A 163 55.67 44.06 -59.85
N TYR A 164 54.89 44.95 -59.24
CA TYR A 164 54.94 46.38 -59.49
C TYR A 164 56.32 46.98 -59.18
N ILE A 165 56.90 46.68 -58.01
CA ILE A 165 58.23 47.14 -57.62
C ILE A 165 59.28 46.65 -58.62
N LYS A 166 59.28 45.36 -58.98
CA LYS A 166 60.21 44.81 -59.96
C LYS A 166 60.11 45.51 -61.32
N ASN A 167 58.89 45.71 -61.83
CA ASN A 167 58.68 46.36 -63.12
C ASN A 167 59.05 47.84 -63.09
N ARG A 168 58.76 48.52 -61.98
CA ARG A 168 59.18 49.92 -61.76
C ARG A 168 60.69 50.05 -61.70
N ASP A 169 61.37 49.17 -60.99
CA ASP A 169 62.83 49.23 -60.83
C ASP A 169 63.56 48.85 -62.14
N ALA A 170 62.90 48.12 -63.04
CA ALA A 170 63.37 47.89 -64.40
C ALA A 170 63.27 49.13 -65.32
N PHE A 171 62.57 50.19 -64.90
CA PHE A 171 62.50 51.44 -65.65
C PHE A 171 63.79 52.26 -65.51
N GLY A 172 64.45 52.52 -66.64
CA GLY A 172 65.61 53.42 -66.75
C GLY A 172 65.24 54.86 -67.13
N THR A 173 66.25 55.68 -67.42
CA THR A 173 66.14 57.09 -67.83
C THR A 173 65.40 57.32 -69.16
N MET A 174 65.23 56.28 -69.99
CA MET A 174 64.53 56.34 -71.27
C MET A 174 63.06 55.87 -71.24
N THR A 175 62.52 55.52 -70.07
CA THR A 175 61.15 54.99 -69.97
C THR A 175 60.12 56.10 -70.13
N SER A 176 59.16 55.91 -71.04
CA SER A 176 58.16 56.93 -71.36
C SER A 176 57.16 57.15 -70.21
N ALA A 177 56.59 58.35 -70.12
CA ALA A 177 55.55 58.65 -69.14
C ALA A 177 54.32 57.73 -69.30
N LYS A 178 54.02 57.34 -70.54
CA LYS A 178 52.90 56.45 -70.89
C LYS A 178 53.06 55.05 -70.31
N GLU A 179 54.26 54.46 -70.39
CA GLU A 179 54.53 53.12 -69.83
C GLU A 179 54.42 53.10 -68.30
N LYS A 180 54.81 54.20 -67.63
CA LYS A 180 54.65 54.35 -66.18
C LYS A 180 53.17 54.41 -65.79
N GLU A 181 52.37 55.14 -66.56
CA GLU A 181 50.93 55.29 -66.33
C GLU A 181 50.17 53.98 -66.60
N ASP A 182 50.56 53.24 -67.64
CA ASP A 182 50.03 51.91 -67.94
C ASP A 182 50.38 50.89 -66.85
N LEU A 183 51.61 50.90 -66.29
CA LEU A 183 51.97 50.04 -65.17
C LEU A 183 51.11 50.34 -63.92
N ILE A 184 50.88 51.62 -63.62
CA ILE A 184 50.00 52.04 -62.52
C ILE A 184 48.56 51.57 -62.78
N ARG A 185 48.07 51.69 -64.02
CA ARG A 185 46.73 51.23 -64.40
C ARG A 185 46.58 49.71 -64.23
N ILE A 186 47.57 48.94 -64.67
CA ILE A 186 47.58 47.48 -64.55
C ILE A 186 47.57 47.06 -63.07
N ALA A 187 48.42 47.66 -62.23
CA ALA A 187 48.47 47.33 -60.81
C ALA A 187 47.17 47.69 -60.08
N LYS A 188 46.55 48.84 -60.40
CA LYS A 188 45.24 49.21 -59.86
C LYS A 188 44.14 48.24 -60.28
N ASN A 189 44.07 47.90 -61.57
CA ASN A 189 43.11 46.91 -62.05
C ASN A 189 43.30 45.54 -61.39
N GLN A 190 44.54 45.12 -61.13
CA GLN A 190 44.84 43.88 -60.42
C GLN A 190 44.39 43.91 -58.95
N ILE A 191 44.44 45.08 -58.29
CA ILE A 191 43.92 45.26 -56.92
C ILE A 191 42.39 45.26 -56.91
N ASP A 192 41.76 45.91 -57.90
CA ASP A 192 40.29 45.95 -58.02
C ASP A 192 39.67 44.57 -58.32
N LEU A 193 40.48 43.62 -58.80
CA LEU A 193 40.11 42.22 -59.06
C LEU A 193 40.27 41.29 -57.84
N LEU A 194 40.78 41.78 -56.71
CA LEU A 194 40.94 41.03 -55.46
C LEU A 194 39.71 41.12 -54.55
#